data_AF-A0AAW4L0K8-F1
#
_entry.id   AF-A0AAW4L0K8-F1
#
_cell.length_a   1.000
_cell.length_b   1.000
_cell.length_c   1.000
_cell.angle_alpha   90.00
_cell.angle_beta   90.00
_cell.angle_gamma   90.00
#
_symmetry.space_group_name_H-M   'P 1'
#
loop_
_entity.id
_entity.type
_entity.pdbx_description
1 polymer ?
#
loop_
_entity_poly.entity_id
_entity_poly.type
_entity_poly.pdbx_seq_one_letter_code
_entity_poly.pdbx_strand_id
1 'polypeptide(L)'
;GPIFHNLVLADEINRAPAKVQMALLEAMTERQISVGRSTYELSPLFLVMATQNPIEQEGTYPLPEAQLDRFLMHVKIGFPDAAVERRIL
;
A
#
# COMPACT_ATOMS: atom_id res chain seq x y z
N GLY A 1 3.09 0.01 16.23
CA GLY A 1 2.10 -0.59 15.31
C GLY A 1 2.76 -1.04 14.02
N PRO A 2 2.05 -1.74 13.11
CA PRO A 2 2.63 -2.34 11.89
C PRO A 2 3.34 -1.35 10.95
N ILE A 3 2.96 -0.07 11.00
CA ILE A 3 3.55 0.98 10.16
C ILE A 3 4.95 1.45 10.61
N PHE A 4 5.39 1.09 11.82
CA PHE A 4 6.72 1.43 12.33
C PHE A 4 7.77 0.37 11.95
N HIS A 5 7.79 -0.03 10.68
CA HIS A 5 8.75 -1.01 10.13
C HIS A 5 9.38 -0.46 8.86
N ASN A 6 10.54 -1.01 8.50
CA ASN A 6 11.25 -0.55 7.31
C ASN A 6 10.52 -0.89 6.01
N LEU A 7 9.79 -2.01 5.99
CA LEU A 7 8.99 -2.46 4.87
C LEU A 7 7.57 -2.74 5.37
N VAL A 8 6.58 -2.15 4.72
CA VAL A 8 5.17 -2.34 5.00
C VAL A 8 4.49 -2.86 3.74
N LEU A 9 3.84 -4.02 3.85
CA LEU A 9 2.94 -4.54 2.81
C LEU A 9 1.51 -4.17 3.19
N ALA A 10 0.91 -3.25 2.44
CA ALA A 10 -0.50 -2.87 2.54
C ALA A 10 -1.31 -3.69 1.53
N ASP A 11 -1.75 -4.86 1.97
CA ASP A 11 -2.52 -5.76 1.12
C ASP A 11 -3.95 -5.24 0.90
N GLU A 12 -4.42 -5.33 -0.35
CA GLU A 12 -5.73 -4.87 -0.81
C GLU A 12 -6.10 -3.47 -0.31
N ILE A 13 -5.21 -2.49 -0.50
CA ILE A 13 -5.39 -1.12 0.00
C ILE A 13 -6.73 -0.50 -0.44
N ASN A 14 -7.24 -0.91 -1.61
CA ASN A 14 -8.53 -0.49 -2.14
C ASN A 14 -9.74 -1.00 -1.33
N ARG A 15 -9.60 -1.99 -0.44
CA ARG A 15 -10.69 -2.42 0.46
C ARG A 15 -10.75 -1.64 1.75
N ALA A 16 -9.67 -0.95 2.11
CA ALA A 16 -9.64 -0.11 3.30
C ALA A 16 -10.50 1.14 3.08
N PRO A 17 -11.19 1.66 4.12
CA PRO A 17 -11.91 2.93 4.03
C PRO A 17 -10.97 4.07 3.59
N ALA A 18 -11.48 5.05 2.84
CA ALA A 18 -10.68 6.18 2.34
C ALA A 18 -9.85 6.87 3.43
N LYS A 19 -10.38 7.00 4.66
CA LYS A 19 -9.65 7.55 5.82
C LYS A 19 -8.36 6.77 6.13
N VAL A 20 -8.41 5.43 6.02
CA VAL A 20 -7.27 4.55 6.32
C VAL A 20 -6.24 4.62 5.20
N GLN A 21 -6.70 4.67 3.94
CA GLN A 21 -5.84 4.90 2.78
C GLN A 21 -5.08 6.23 2.93
N MET A 22 -5.80 7.31 3.26
CA MET A 22 -5.20 8.63 3.45
C MET A 22 -4.17 8.66 4.57
N ALA A 23 -4.43 7.99 5.69
CA ALA A 23 -3.47 7.92 6.80
C ALA A 23 -2.15 7.23 6.37
N LEU A 24 -2.22 6.21 5.52
CA LEU A 24 -1.02 5.56 4.98
C LEU A 24 -0.28 6.48 4.00
N LEU A 25 -1.00 7.15 3.09
CA LEU A 25 -0.40 8.07 2.12
C LEU A 25 0.23 9.30 2.79
N GLU A 26 -0.37 9.79 3.88
CA GLU A 26 0.19 10.84 4.72
C GLU A 26 1.49 10.36 5.36
N ALA A 27 1.49 9.17 5.97
CA ALA A 27 2.70 8.57 6.54
C ALA A 27 3.83 8.39 5.50
N MET A 28 3.49 8.02 4.27
CA MET A 28 4.45 7.93 3.15
C MET A 28 5.03 9.29 2.75
N THR A 29 4.21 10.34 2.76
CA THR A 29 4.59 11.67 2.31
C THR A 29 5.38 12.42 3.37
N GLU A 30 4.82 12.46 4.58
CA GLU A 30 5.34 13.24 5.71
C GLU A 30 6.45 12.50 6.47
N ARG A 31 6.57 11.18 6.27
CA ARG A 31 7.51 10.29 7.00
C ARG A 31 7.36 10.34 8.52
N GLN A 32 6.18 10.71 9.00
CA GLN A 32 5.83 10.78 10.41
C GLN A 32 4.38 10.37 10.61
N ILE A 33 4.03 10.02 11.84
CA ILE A 33 2.67 9.67 12.22
C ILE A 33 2.28 10.36 13.51
N SER A 34 1.11 10.98 13.51
CA SER A 34 0.53 11.62 14.69
C SER A 34 -0.53 10.73 15.34
N VAL A 35 -0.37 10.42 16.62
CA VAL A 35 -1.33 9.66 17.43
C VAL A 35 -1.68 10.48 18.67
N GLY A 36 -2.93 10.94 18.75
CA GLY A 36 -3.38 11.84 19.83
C GLY A 36 -2.67 13.20 19.73
N ARG A 37 -1.77 13.49 20.67
CA ARG A 37 -0.97 14.72 20.71
C ARG A 37 0.53 14.49 20.45
N SER A 38 0.91 13.25 20.14
CA SER A 38 2.31 12.87 19.94
C SER A 38 2.55 12.53 18.49
N THR A 39 3.64 13.06 17.93
CA THR A 39 4.10 12.76 16.58
C THR A 39 5.38 11.93 16.67
N TYR A 40 5.46 10.91 15.81
CA TYR A 40 6.55 9.95 15.78
C TYR A 40 7.11 9.88 14.37
N GLU A 41 8.42 10.09 14.24
CA GLU A 41 9.14 9.92 13.00
C GLU A 41 9.19 8.44 12.59
N LEU A 42 9.09 8.19 11.28
CA LEU A 42 9.30 6.86 10.71
C LEU A 42 10.79 6.61 10.47
N SER A 43 11.13 5.35 10.26
CA SER A 43 12.48 4.96 9.89
C SER A 43 12.93 5.70 8.62
N PRO A 44 14.20 6.16 8.54
CA PRO A 44 14.74 6.70 7.28
C PRO A 44 14.59 5.73 6.10
N LEU A 45 14.66 4.43 6.39
CA LEU A 45 14.30 3.37 5.46
C LEU A 45 12.84 3.00 5.69
N PHE A 46 11.92 3.67 5.01
CA PHE A 46 10.49 3.37 5.05
C PHE A 46 9.98 3.13 3.62
N LEU A 47 9.66 1.87 3.32
CA LEU A 47 9.14 1.43 2.04
C LEU A 47 7.74 0.85 2.22
N VAL A 48 6.80 1.32 1.41
CA VAL A 48 5.45 0.78 1.36
C VAL A 48 5.26 0.09 0.01
N MET A 49 4.86 -1.18 0.08
CA MET A 49 4.33 -1.93 -1.06
C MET A 49 2.83 -2.07 -0.84
N ALA A 50 2.02 -1.67 -1.81
CA ALA A 50 0.57 -1.81 -1.73
C ALA A 50 0.07 -2.69 -2.88
N THR A 51 -0.89 -3.55 -2.60
CA THR A 51 -1.58 -4.36 -3.62
C THR A 51 -3.00 -3.83 -3.80
N GLN A 52 -3.54 -4.00 -5.00
CA GLN A 52 -4.95 -3.72 -5.29
C GLN A 52 -5.52 -4.94 -5.99
N ASN A 53 -6.70 -5.39 -5.56
CA ASN A 53 -7.45 -6.40 -6.30
C ASN A 53 -8.28 -5.68 -7.38
N PRO A 54 -7.99 -5.89 -8.69
CA PRO A 54 -8.68 -5.18 -9.77
C PRO A 54 -10.03 -5.81 -10.16
N ILE A 55 -10.36 -7.01 -9.65
CA ILE A 55 -11.50 -7.81 -10.12
C ILE A 55 -12.74 -7.56 -9.25
N GLU A 56 -12.56 -7.43 -7.94
CA GLU A 56 -13.64 -7.21 -6.99
C GLU A 56 -13.92 -5.71 -6.83
N GLN A 57 -15.11 -5.25 -7.24
CA GLN A 57 -15.51 -3.84 -7.10
C GLN A 57 -16.43 -3.59 -5.88
N GLU A 58 -17.10 -4.63 -5.37
CA GLU A 58 -18.00 -4.50 -4.24
C GLU A 58 -17.20 -4.24 -2.94
N GLY A 59 -17.56 -3.17 -2.22
CA GLY A 59 -16.88 -2.79 -0.99
C GLY A 59 -15.45 -2.25 -1.19
N THR A 60 -15.12 -1.77 -2.39
CA THR A 60 -13.82 -1.15 -2.68
C THR A 60 -13.92 0.37 -2.88
N TYR A 61 -12.84 1.04 -2.51
CA TYR A 61 -12.57 2.45 -2.67
C TYR A 61 -11.30 2.57 -3.55
N PRO A 62 -11.44 2.71 -4.87
CA PRO A 62 -10.29 2.81 -5.76
C PRO A 62 -9.49 4.07 -5.41
N LEU A 63 -8.16 3.95 -5.47
CA LEU A 63 -7.29 5.10 -5.29
C LEU A 63 -7.39 6.00 -6.54
N PRO A 64 -7.74 7.30 -6.38
CA PRO A 64 -7.62 8.28 -7.46
C PRO A 64 -6.19 8.33 -8.01
N GLU A 65 -6.03 8.70 -9.27
CA GLU A 65 -4.72 8.82 -9.94
C GLU A 65 -3.72 9.67 -9.14
N ALA A 66 -4.18 10.82 -8.63
CA ALA A 66 -3.36 11.68 -7.79
C ALA A 66 -2.85 11.02 -6.49
N GLN A 67 -3.51 9.96 -6.00
CA GLN A 67 -3.02 9.17 -4.86
C GLN A 67 -2.02 8.11 -5.31
N LEU A 68 -2.24 7.50 -6.47
CA LEU A 68 -1.30 6.55 -7.07
C LEU A 68 0.04 7.22 -7.42
N ASP A 69 0.04 8.51 -7.78
CA ASP A 69 1.25 9.31 -8.04
C ASP A 69 2.21 9.41 -6.85
N ARG A 70 1.75 9.08 -5.63
CA ARG A 70 2.62 9.03 -4.43
C ARG A 70 3.47 7.75 -4.37
N PHE A 71 3.17 6.77 -5.21
CA PHE A 71 3.98 5.56 -5.35
C PHE A 71 5.05 5.77 -6.41
N LEU A 72 6.27 5.36 -6.11
CA LEU A 72 7.39 5.45 -7.05
C LEU A 72 7.16 4.61 -8.32
N MET A 73 6.49 3.47 -8.18
CA MET A 73 6.23 2.53 -9.27
C MET A 73 4.85 1.91 -9.13
N HIS A 74 4.20 1.68 -10.27
CA HIS A 74 2.99 0.89 -10.38
C HIS A 74 3.26 -0.32 -11.29
N VAL A 75 3.10 -1.52 -10.75
CA VAL A 75 3.40 -2.77 -11.44
C VAL A 75 2.12 -3.57 -11.63
N LYS A 76 1.80 -3.92 -12.88
CA LYS A 76 0.70 -4.85 -13.19
C LYS A 76 1.23 -6.27 -13.16
N ILE A 77 0.74 -7.06 -12.21
CA ILE A 77 1.12 -8.47 -12.04
C ILE A 77 0.09 -9.34 -12.78
N GLY A 78 0.56 -10.14 -13.74
CA GLY A 78 -0.23 -11.16 -14.43
C GLY A 78 0.08 -12.56 -13.90
N PHE A 79 -0.63 -13.57 -14.40
CA PHE A 79 -0.31 -14.96 -14.11
C PHE A 79 1.02 -15.36 -14.74
N PRO A 80 1.83 -16.21 -14.05
CA PRO A 80 3.02 -16.80 -14.66
C PRO A 80 2.64 -17.68 -15.86
N ASP A 81 3.60 -17.90 -16.76
CA ASP A 81 3.40 -18.90 -17.81
C ASP A 81 3.31 -20.32 -17.21
N ALA A 82 2.69 -21.25 -17.94
CA ALA A 82 2.45 -22.62 -17.46
C ALA A 82 3.74 -23.37 -17.07
N ALA A 83 4.88 -23.03 -17.69
CA ALA A 83 6.16 -23.67 -17.38
C ALA A 83 6.75 -23.14 -16.07
N VAL A 84 6.60 -21.85 -15.77
CA VAL A 84 6.95 -21.20 -14.50
C VAL A 84 6.00 -21.68 -13.40
N GLU A 85 4.70 -21.72 -13.66
CA GLU A 85 3.68 -22.18 -12.73
C GLU A 85 3.97 -23.61 -12.26
N ARG A 86 4.30 -24.51 -13.20
CA ARG A 86 4.67 -25.90 -12.89
C ARG A 86 5.95 -26.03 -12.04
N ARG A 87 6.83 -25.02 -11.99
CA ARG A 87 8.02 -25.04 -11.12
C ARG A 87 7.73 -24.53 -9.71
N ILE A 88 6.62 -23.82 -9.50
CA ILE A 88 6.23 -23.26 -8.20
C ILE A 88 5.41 -24.28 -7.39
N LEU A 89 4.60 -25.11 -8.06
CA LEU A 89 3.79 -26.20 -7.48
C LEU A 89 4.65 -27.43 -7.15
#